data_AF-A0AAV0BN80-F1
#
_entry.id   AF-A0AAV0BN80-F1
#
_cell.length_a   1.000
_cell.length_b   1.000
_cell.length_c   1.000
_cell.angle_alpha   90.00
_cell.angle_beta   90.00
_cell.angle_gamma   90.00
#
_symmetry.space_group_name_H-M   'P 1'
#
loop_
_entity.id
_entity.type
_entity.pdbx_description
1 polymer ?
#
loop_
_entity_poly.entity_id
_entity_poly.type
_entity_poly.pdbx_seq_one_letter_code
_entity_poly.pdbx_strand_id
1 'polypeptide(L)'
;PQVVEPETERLIEQRTESLLIALEHDPSQILSLKFLEKRSNRDNKSWYQAAEQDVVWERWEISFSIQPWNAYIPNTRLPNNEFNKPNQSIQSQLHQFLERLILFVVSQREHIPPITSSDVMPFPVDVCILFYFLFIF
;
A
#
# COMPACT_ATOMS: atom_id res chain seq x y z
N PRO A 1 -13.87 -7.78 0.92
CA PRO A 1 -13.31 -9.02 1.51
C PRO A 1 -12.06 -8.63 2.29
N GLN A 2 -11.86 -9.14 3.51
CA GLN A 2 -10.71 -8.85 4.36
C GLN A 2 -10.08 -10.18 4.77
N VAL A 3 -8.76 -10.29 4.64
CA VAL A 3 -7.99 -11.40 5.21
C VAL A 3 -7.67 -11.01 6.64
N VAL A 4 -8.25 -11.72 7.60
CA VAL A 4 -8.10 -11.45 9.03
C VAL A 4 -6.96 -12.31 9.55
N GLU A 5 -5.75 -11.78 9.45
CA GLU A 5 -4.55 -12.40 9.99
C GLU A 5 -3.89 -11.44 10.99
N PRO A 6 -3.65 -11.86 12.25
CA PRO A 6 -3.21 -10.96 13.31
C PRO A 6 -1.90 -10.21 12.99
N GLU A 7 -0.97 -10.85 12.28
CA GLU A 7 0.30 -10.23 11.93
C GLU A 7 0.13 -9.17 10.85
N THR A 8 -0.73 -9.43 9.86
CA THR A 8 -1.08 -8.48 8.80
C THR A 8 -1.81 -7.27 9.37
N GLU A 9 -2.74 -7.47 10.30
CA GLU A 9 -3.43 -6.36 10.98
C GLU A 9 -2.46 -5.48 11.77
N ARG A 10 -1.57 -6.09 12.55
CA ARG A 10 -0.52 -5.35 13.28
C ARG A 10 0.39 -4.56 12.35
N LEU A 11 0.78 -5.16 11.21
CA LEU A 11 1.60 -4.46 10.22
C LEU A 11 0.86 -3.24 9.65
N ILE A 12 -0.41 -3.40 9.30
CA ILE A 12 -1.24 -2.31 8.79
C ILE A 12 -1.39 -1.21 9.84
N GLU A 13 -1.67 -1.55 11.09
CA GLU A 13 -1.79 -0.60 12.19
C GLU A 13 -0.49 0.20 12.39
N GLN A 14 0.65 -0.48 12.51
CA GLN A 14 1.96 0.16 12.69
C GLN A 14 2.30 1.11 11.52
N ARG A 15 1.98 0.71 10.28
CA ARG A 15 2.23 1.55 9.11
C ARG A 15 1.23 2.69 8.98
N THR A 16 0.01 2.52 9.48
CA THR A 16 -0.99 3.59 9.58
C THR A 16 -0.53 4.68 10.53
N GLU A 17 0.01 4.32 11.69
CA GLU A 17 0.59 5.29 12.63
C GLU A 17 1.75 6.07 12.00
N SER A 18 2.65 5.36 11.31
CA SER A 18 3.76 5.98 10.57
C SER A 18 3.26 6.93 9.48
N LEU A 19 2.14 6.59 8.85
CA LEU A 19 1.51 7.38 7.80
C LEU A 19 0.90 8.67 8.35
N LEU A 20 0.23 8.61 9.50
CA LEU A 20 -0.31 9.81 10.13
C LEU A 20 0.80 10.85 10.39
N ILE A 21 1.94 10.40 10.90
CA ILE A 21 3.10 11.27 11.12
C ILE A 21 3.64 11.85 9.80
N ALA A 22 3.73 11.04 8.74
CA ALA A 22 4.18 11.51 7.43
C ALA A 22 3.22 12.57 6.84
N LEU A 23 1.91 12.36 7.00
CA LEU A 23 0.87 13.26 6.51
C LEU A 23 0.84 14.62 7.22
N GLU A 24 1.29 14.69 8.47
CA GLU A 24 1.47 15.96 9.18
C GLU A 24 2.52 16.85 8.50
N HIS A 25 3.51 16.25 7.82
CA HIS A 25 4.60 16.97 7.16
C HIS A 25 4.31 17.25 5.69
N ASP A 26 3.80 16.27 4.95
CA ASP A 26 3.40 16.40 3.55
C ASP A 26 2.03 15.75 3.32
N PRO A 27 1.01 16.52 2.88
CA PRO A 27 -0.32 15.97 2.62
C PRO A 27 -0.34 14.96 1.46
N SER A 28 0.70 14.89 0.63
CA SER A 28 0.82 13.94 -0.47
C SER A 28 1.80 12.83 -0.11
N GLN A 29 1.37 11.58 -0.24
CA GLN A 29 2.18 10.42 0.14
C GLN A 29 2.08 9.33 -0.93
N ILE A 30 3.11 8.48 -0.99
CA ILE A 30 3.07 7.26 -1.79
C ILE A 30 3.21 6.06 -0.85
N LEU A 31 2.20 5.21 -0.89
CA LEU A 31 2.23 3.89 -0.24
C LEU A 31 2.84 2.88 -1.18
N SER A 32 3.93 2.24 -0.77
CA SER A 32 4.55 1.11 -1.47
C SER A 32 4.14 -0.20 -0.79
N LEU A 33 3.33 -1.00 -1.47
CA LEU A 33 3.05 -2.40 -1.12
C LEU A 33 3.99 -3.32 -1.92
N LYS A 34 4.71 -4.19 -1.25
CA LYS A 34 5.67 -5.13 -1.85
C LYS A 34 5.24 -6.55 -1.56
N PHE A 35 5.23 -7.38 -2.59
CA PHE A 35 5.04 -8.82 -2.48
C PHE A 35 6.39 -9.52 -2.56
N LEU A 36 6.63 -10.39 -1.60
CA LEU A 36 7.92 -11.04 -1.38
C LEU A 36 7.84 -12.53 -1.75
N GLU A 37 8.98 -13.07 -2.15
CA GLU A 37 9.22 -14.49 -2.36
C GLU A 37 10.39 -14.92 -1.46
N LYS A 38 10.16 -15.91 -0.60
CA LYS A 38 11.22 -16.53 0.19
C LYS A 38 12.06 -17.44 -0.70
N ARG A 39 13.22 -16.96 -1.15
CA ARG A 39 14.15 -17.80 -1.91
C ARG A 39 15.15 -18.45 -0.96
N SER A 40 15.14 -19.78 -0.93
CA SER A 40 16.21 -20.56 -0.33
C SER A 40 17.35 -20.66 -1.33
N ASN A 41 18.54 -20.18 -0.97
CA ASN A 41 19.74 -20.21 -1.84
C ASN A 41 20.31 -21.63 -2.06
N ARG A 42 19.51 -22.69 -1.82
CA ARG A 42 19.92 -24.11 -1.88
C ARG A 42 20.42 -24.53 -3.27
N ASP A 43 19.98 -23.86 -4.33
CA ASP A 43 20.38 -24.17 -5.70
C ASP A 43 21.74 -23.55 -6.09
N ASN A 44 22.19 -22.55 -5.34
CA ASN A 44 23.51 -21.96 -5.51
C ASN A 44 24.47 -22.61 -4.49
N LYS A 45 25.34 -23.50 -4.99
CA LYS A 45 26.34 -24.29 -4.25
C LYS A 45 27.45 -23.46 -3.58
N SER A 46 27.10 -22.36 -2.91
CA SER A 46 28.01 -21.58 -2.08
C SER A 46 27.70 -21.88 -0.62
N TRP A 47 28.51 -22.75 -0.04
CA TRP A 47 28.57 -23.23 1.34
C TRP A 47 28.62 -22.16 2.44
N TYR A 48 28.46 -20.86 2.11
CA TYR A 48 28.62 -19.75 3.05
C TYR A 48 27.47 -18.76 3.22
N GLN A 49 26.38 -18.83 2.45
CA GLN A 49 25.22 -17.96 2.71
C GLN A 49 23.91 -18.71 2.48
N ALA A 50 23.61 -19.65 3.39
CA ALA A 50 22.28 -20.23 3.56
C ALA A 50 21.34 -19.27 4.31
N ALA A 51 21.35 -17.99 3.94
CA ALA A 51 20.36 -17.02 4.42
C ALA A 51 19.16 -17.10 3.48
N GLU A 52 17.97 -17.31 4.04
CA GLU A 52 16.72 -17.07 3.32
C GLU A 52 16.68 -15.57 2.95
N GLN A 53 16.49 -15.27 1.67
CA GLN A 53 16.39 -13.90 1.20
C GLN A 53 14.98 -13.64 0.72
N ASP A 54 14.37 -12.59 1.26
CA ASP A 54 13.11 -12.05 0.75
C ASP A 54 13.39 -11.22 -0.50
N VAL A 55 12.90 -11.72 -1.64
CA VAL A 55 13.03 -11.03 -2.93
C VAL A 55 11.68 -10.43 -3.30
N VAL A 56 11.66 -9.12 -3.60
CA VAL A 56 10.46 -8.44 -4.09
C VAL A 56 10.19 -8.88 -5.53
N TRP A 57 9.08 -9.57 -5.76
CA TRP A 57 8.67 -9.99 -7.11
C TRP A 57 7.60 -9.07 -7.72
N GLU A 58 6.87 -8.34 -6.89
CA GLU A 58 5.93 -7.31 -7.33
C GLU A 58 5.88 -6.14 -6.34
N ARG A 59 5.69 -4.93 -6.86
CA ARG A 59 5.52 -3.71 -6.07
C ARG A 59 4.40 -2.87 -6.63
N TRP A 60 3.49 -2.44 -5.75
CA TRP A 60 2.45 -1.47 -6.07
C TRP A 60 2.74 -0.16 -5.36
N GLU A 61 2.76 0.93 -6.13
CA GLU A 61 2.94 2.28 -5.61
C GLU A 61 1.63 3.04 -5.77
N ILE A 62 0.99 3.35 -4.64
CA ILE A 62 -0.32 3.98 -4.56
C ILE A 62 -0.11 5.40 -4.05
N SER A 63 -0.23 6.37 -4.96
CA SER A 63 -0.16 7.78 -4.62
C SER A 63 -1.51 8.29 -4.12
N PHE A 64 -1.51 9.06 -3.04
CA PHE A 64 -2.70 9.73 -2.54
C PHE A 64 -2.34 11.08 -1.91
N SER A 65 -3.33 11.96 -1.83
CA SER A 65 -3.18 13.27 -1.22
C SER A 65 -4.39 13.58 -0.34
N ILE A 66 -4.15 14.08 0.87
CA ILE A 66 -5.20 14.55 1.75
C ILE A 66 -5.36 16.06 1.54
N GLN A 67 -6.56 16.46 1.14
CA GLN A 67 -6.89 17.88 1.06
C GLN A 67 -7.38 18.36 2.42
N PRO A 68 -6.87 19.50 2.94
CA PRO A 68 -7.35 20.04 4.19
C PRO A 68 -8.81 20.50 4.04
N TRP A 69 -9.61 20.26 5.07
CA TRP A 69 -11.05 20.54 5.09
C TRP A 69 -11.40 22.00 4.70
N ASN A 70 -10.54 22.95 5.09
CA ASN A 70 -10.70 24.37 4.79
C ASN A 70 -10.56 24.71 3.29
N ALA A 71 -9.97 23.85 2.47
CA ALA A 71 -9.87 24.05 1.03
C ALA A 71 -11.25 24.02 0.33
N TYR A 72 -12.25 23.39 0.96
CA TYR A 72 -13.62 23.31 0.45
C TYR A 72 -14.53 24.46 0.92
N ILE A 73 -14.08 25.30 1.86
CA ILE A 73 -14.88 26.41 2.39
C ILE A 73 -14.31 27.74 1.89
N PRO A 74 -14.75 28.26 0.73
CA PRO A 74 -14.40 29.61 0.33
C PRO A 74 -15.12 30.60 1.24
N ASN A 75 -14.47 31.15 2.28
CA ASN A 75 -14.80 32.36 3.09
C ASN A 75 -16.28 32.73 3.38
N THR A 76 -17.23 31.83 3.18
CA THR A 76 -18.66 32.09 3.17
C THR A 76 -19.27 31.01 4.05
N ARG A 77 -20.03 31.44 5.07
CA ARG A 77 -20.69 30.55 6.02
C ARG A 77 -21.66 29.64 5.25
N LEU A 78 -21.28 28.38 5.04
CA LEU A 78 -22.10 27.43 4.29
C LEU A 78 -23.19 26.83 5.20
N PRO A 79 -24.41 26.61 4.67
CA PRO A 79 -25.50 25.97 5.41
C PRO A 79 -25.19 24.49 5.71
N ASN A 80 -25.74 23.98 6.82
CA ASN A 80 -25.48 22.67 7.45
C ASN A 80 -25.54 21.41 6.54
N ASN A 81 -25.94 21.50 5.27
CA ASN A 81 -26.08 20.35 4.37
C ASN A 81 -24.83 20.04 3.53
N GLU A 82 -23.79 20.88 3.54
CA GLU A 82 -22.60 20.67 2.70
C GLU A 82 -21.55 19.74 3.34
N PHE A 83 -21.68 19.45 4.63
CA PHE A 83 -20.77 18.57 5.38
C PHE A 83 -20.76 17.11 4.86
N ASN A 84 -21.81 16.68 4.15
CA ASN A 84 -21.94 15.31 3.63
C ASN A 84 -21.33 15.10 2.23
N LYS A 85 -21.08 16.18 1.46
CA LYS A 85 -20.50 16.11 0.11
C LYS A 85 -19.09 15.49 0.06
N PRO A 86 -18.13 15.83 0.95
CA PRO A 86 -16.79 15.24 0.91
C PRO A 86 -16.78 13.74 1.19
N ASN A 87 -17.67 13.24 2.05
CA ASN A 87 -17.75 11.80 2.32
C ASN A 87 -18.23 10.99 1.10
N GLN A 88 -19.18 11.53 0.33
CA GLN A 88 -19.64 10.89 -0.90
C GLN A 88 -18.57 10.89 -2.00
N SER A 89 -17.72 11.93 -2.05
CA SER A 89 -16.63 11.99 -3.03
C SER A 89 -15.52 11.00 -2.70
N ILE A 90 -15.16 10.82 -1.42
CA ILE A 90 -14.16 9.83 -0.99
C ILE A 90 -14.66 8.41 -1.29
N GLN A 91 -15.91 8.10 -0.93
CA GLN A 91 -16.50 6.79 -1.22
C GLN A 91 -16.47 6.46 -2.71
N SER A 92 -16.82 7.43 -3.57
CA SER A 92 -16.79 7.25 -5.02
C SER A 92 -15.37 7.05 -5.56
N GLN A 93 -14.39 7.79 -5.04
CA GLN A 93 -12.98 7.62 -5.41
C GLN A 93 -12.43 6.25 -5.00
N LEU A 94 -12.72 5.80 -3.78
CA LEU A 94 -12.32 4.47 -3.31
C LEU A 94 -12.96 3.36 -4.14
N HIS A 95 -14.24 3.51 -4.50
CA HIS A 95 -14.93 2.55 -5.36
C HIS A 95 -14.27 2.44 -6.73
N GLN A 96 -14.03 3.58 -7.41
CA GLN A 96 -13.34 3.60 -8.70
C GLN A 96 -11.91 3.06 -8.61
N PHE A 97 -11.21 3.34 -7.51
CA PHE A 97 -9.88 2.79 -7.27
C PHE A 97 -9.91 1.26 -7.16
N LEU A 98 -10.84 0.71 -6.37
CA LEU A 98 -10.99 -0.74 -6.22
C LEU A 98 -11.35 -1.44 -7.54
N GLU A 99 -12.25 -0.85 -8.34
CA GLU A 99 -12.58 -1.40 -9.66
C GLU A 99 -11.35 -1.45 -10.58
N ARG A 100 -10.58 -0.35 -10.64
CA ARG A 100 -9.34 -0.30 -11.43
C ARG A 100 -8.30 -1.29 -10.93
N LEU A 101 -8.17 -1.44 -9.61
CA LEU A 101 -7.24 -2.39 -8.99
C LEU A 101 -7.61 -3.82 -9.36
N ILE A 102 -8.90 -4.19 -9.28
CA ILE A 102 -9.36 -5.53 -9.67
C ILE A 102 -9.04 -5.80 -11.14
N LEU A 103 -9.36 -4.86 -12.04
CA LEU A 103 -9.06 -4.99 -13.47
C LEU A 103 -7.56 -5.12 -13.73
N PHE A 104 -6.75 -4.32 -13.04
CA PHE A 104 -5.30 -4.36 -13.12
C PHE A 104 -4.75 -5.74 -12.72
N VAL A 105 -5.13 -6.25 -11.54
CA VAL A 105 -4.70 -7.57 -11.03
C VAL A 105 -5.17 -8.70 -11.94
N VAL A 106 -6.34 -8.58 -12.56
CA VAL A 106 -6.82 -9.56 -13.53
C VAL A 106 -5.98 -9.56 -14.80
N SER A 107 -5.54 -8.38 -15.26
CA SER A 107 -4.73 -8.24 -16.47
C SER A 107 -3.25 -8.63 -16.31
N GLN A 108 -2.70 -8.50 -15.11
CA GLN A 108 -1.27 -8.72 -14.82
C GLN A 108 -1.09 -10.00 -13.99
N ARG A 109 -1.33 -11.17 -14.58
CA ARG A 109 -1.22 -12.47 -13.85
C ARG A 109 -0.03 -13.32 -14.26
N GLU A 110 0.60 -13.02 -15.39
CA GLU A 110 1.62 -13.89 -15.99
C GLU A 110 2.92 -13.92 -15.18
N HIS A 111 3.19 -12.89 -14.37
CA HIS A 111 4.40 -12.78 -13.57
C HIS A 111 4.27 -13.33 -12.14
N ILE A 112 3.09 -13.84 -11.75
CA ILE A 112 2.86 -14.37 -10.40
C ILE A 112 3.70 -15.64 -10.20
N PRO A 113 4.59 -15.70 -9.19
CA PRO A 113 5.41 -16.87 -8.92
C PRO A 113 4.55 -18.10 -8.56
N PRO A 114 5.10 -19.32 -8.72
CA PRO A 114 4.42 -20.52 -8.24
C PRO A 114 4.24 -20.47 -6.72
N ILE A 115 3.08 -20.89 -6.22
CA ILE A 115 2.83 -21.02 -4.79
C ILE A 115 3.63 -22.22 -4.28
N THR A 116 4.62 -21.98 -3.42
CA THR A 116 5.50 -23.00 -2.85
C THR A 116 5.21 -23.30 -1.38
N SER A 117 4.35 -22.52 -0.72
CA SER A 117 3.92 -22.70 0.67
C SER A 117 2.44 -23.11 0.78
N SER A 118 2.09 -23.83 1.84
CA SER A 118 0.71 -24.12 2.24
C SER A 118 0.11 -23.04 3.15
N ASP A 119 0.82 -21.94 3.39
CA ASP A 119 0.34 -20.82 4.21
C ASP A 119 -0.87 -20.12 3.58
N VAL A 120 -1.72 -19.56 4.43
CA VAL A 120 -2.90 -18.76 3.99
C VAL A 120 -2.46 -17.54 3.18
N MET A 121 -1.30 -16.97 3.53
CA MET A 121 -0.63 -15.91 2.78
C MET A 121 0.63 -16.49 2.09
N PRO A 122 0.52 -16.93 0.82
CA PRO A 122 1.63 -17.60 0.13
C PRO A 122 2.78 -16.65 -0.21
N PHE A 123 2.52 -15.34 -0.26
CA PHE A 123 3.51 -14.30 -0.53
C PHE A 123 3.52 -13.30 0.63
N PRO A 124 4.61 -13.23 1.41
CA PRO A 124 4.72 -12.21 2.45
C PRO A 124 4.60 -10.81 1.87
N VAL A 125 4.04 -9.89 2.66
CA VAL A 125 3.86 -8.49 2.27
C VAL A 125 4.68 -7.56 3.14
N ASP A 126 5.25 -6.53 2.52
CA ASP A 126 5.82 -5.38 3.22
C ASP A 126 5.13 -4.11 2.73
N VAL A 127 4.87 -3.20 3.66
CA VAL A 127 4.18 -1.94 3.39
C VAL A 127 5.06 -0.82 3.91
N CYS A 128 5.39 0.16 3.08
CA CYS A 128 6.15 1.33 3.51
C CYS A 128 5.70 2.61 2.80
N ILE A 129 6.03 3.75 3.38
CA ILE A 129 5.79 5.06 2.78
C ILE A 129 7.07 5.45 2.03
N LEU A 130 6.94 5.82 0.76
CA LEU A 130 8.08 6.29 -0.02
C LEU A 130 8.26 7.79 0.20
N PHE A 131 9.44 8.15 0.67
CA PHE A 131 9.90 9.53 0.70
C PHE A 131 10.82 9.73 -0.51
N TYR A 132 10.42 10.59 -1.46
CA TYR A 132 11.37 11.05 -2.47
C TYR A 132 12.33 12.04 -1.84
N PHE A 133 13.39 11.55 -1.21
CA PHE A 133 14.60 12.34 -1.10
C PHE A 133 15.18 12.44 -2.51
N LEU A 134 15.00 13.61 -3.13
CA LEU A 134 15.80 14.05 -4.27
C LEU A 134 17.28 13.97 -3.84
N PHE A 135 17.93 12.83 -4.10
CA PHE A 135 19.38 12.77 -4.16
C PHE A 135 19.80 13.56 -5.41
N ILE A 136 19.96 14.87 -5.24
CA ILE A 136 20.71 15.69 -6.18
C ILE A 136 22.19 15.38 -5.88
N PHE A 137 22.82 14.59 -6.75
CA PHE A 137 24.28 14.56 -6.90
C PHE A 137 24.67 15.43 -8.09
#